data_AF-A0A3M1HFR2-F1
#
_entry.id   AF-A0A3M1HFR2-F1
#
_cell.length_a   1.000
_cell.length_b   1.000
_cell.length_c   1.000
_cell.angle_alpha   90.00
_cell.angle_beta   90.00
_cell.angle_gamma   90.00
#
_symmetry.space_group_name_H-M   'P 1'
#
loop_
_entity.id
_entity.type
_entity.pdbx_description
1 polymer ?
#
loop_
_entity_poly.entity_id
_entity_poly.type
_entity_poly.pdbx_seq_one_letter_code
_entity_poly.pdbx_strand_id
1 'polypeptide(L)' 'LQFGGAILIAATLDFIGLGPTKGISLGLMMNNALLWAALQLGMWWWFIPPGVAIAAIVGALYIMNVGLDEVFNPKLREM' A
#
# COMPACT_ATOMS: atom_id res chain seq x y z
N LEU A 1 -14.79 -1.14 -7.38
CA LEU A 1 -14.39 -2.39 -6.66
C LEU A 1 -13.76 -2.03 -5.30
N GLN A 2 -14.08 -2.73 -4.20
CA GLN A 2 -13.53 -2.44 -2.86
C GLN A 2 -12.11 -3.00 -2.59
N PHE A 3 -11.50 -3.67 -3.58
CA PHE A 3 -10.20 -4.34 -3.42
C PHE A 3 -9.04 -3.38 -3.08
N GLY A 4 -9.06 -2.15 -3.62
CA GLY A 4 -8.04 -1.13 -3.31
C GLY A 4 -8.03 -0.71 -1.84
N GLY A 5 -9.22 -0.48 -1.27
CA GLY A 5 -9.36 -0.15 0.14
C GLY A 5 -8.95 -1.30 1.06
N ALA A 6 -9.28 -2.54 0.70
CA ALA A 6 -8.91 -3.72 1.49
C ALA A 6 -7.38 -3.89 1.62
N ILE A 7 -6.63 -3.67 0.53
CA ILE A 7 -5.16 -3.77 0.53
C ILE A 7 -4.54 -2.66 1.37
N LEU A 8 -5.04 -1.43 1.28
CA LEU A 8 -4.59 -0.31 2.12
C LEU A 8 -4.80 -0.58 3.61
N ILE A 9 -5.98 -1.09 3.97
CA ILE A 9 -6.31 -1.43 5.36
C ILE A 9 -5.40 -2.55 5.88
N ALA A 10 -5.17 -3.60 5.08
CA ALA A 10 -4.26 -4.69 5.45
C ALA A 10 -2.82 -4.17 5.66
N ALA A 11 -2.29 -3.38 4.73
CA ALA A 11 -0.95 -2.80 4.85
C ALA A 11 -0.83 -1.87 6.08
N THR A 12 -1.90 -1.14 6.42
CA THR A 12 -1.93 -0.27 7.60
C THR A 12 -1.95 -1.08 8.89
N LEU A 13 -2.75 -2.14 8.96
CA LEU A 13 -2.78 -3.07 10.10
C LEU A 13 -1.42 -3.71 10.33
N ASP A 14 -0.75 -4.15 9.26
CA ASP A 14 0.60 -4.70 9.30
C ASP A 14 1.62 -3.67 9.80
N PHE A 15 1.50 -2.41 9.36
CA PHE A 15 2.38 -1.32 9.77
C PHE A 15 2.28 -0.98 11.25
N ILE A 16 1.09 -1.06 11.84
CA ILE A 16 0.91 -0.85 13.29
C ILE A 16 1.19 -2.13 14.12
N GLY A 17 1.61 -3.22 13.47
CA GLY A 17 1.95 -4.48 14.15
C GLY A 17 0.76 -5.38 14.48
N LEU A 18 -0.43 -5.10 13.93
CA LEU A 18 -1.63 -5.94 14.04
C LEU A 18 -1.79 -6.90 12.85
N GLY A 19 -0.77 -6.98 11.99
CA GLY A 19 -0.72 -7.85 10.83
C GLY A 19 -0.37 -9.30 11.13
N PRO A 20 -0.36 -10.17 10.09
CA PRO A 20 0.03 -11.56 10.23
C PRO A 20 1.43 -11.71 10.81
N THR A 21 1.56 -12.48 11.89
CA THR A 21 2.85 -12.75 12.55
C THR A 21 3.64 -13.89 11.88
N LYS A 22 2.98 -14.64 10.98
CA LYS A 22 3.57 -15.73 10.21
C LYS A 22 3.73 -15.30 8.75
N GLY A 23 4.69 -14.43 8.49
CA GLY A 23 5.03 -13.96 7.14
C GLY A 23 5.80 -12.64 7.15
N ILE A 24 6.38 -12.27 6.00
CA ILE A 24 6.92 -10.92 5.78
C ILE A 24 5.94 -10.16 4.90
N SER A 25 5.46 -9.01 5.38
CA SER A 25 4.66 -8.08 4.60
C SER A 25 5.34 -6.71 4.51
N LEU A 26 4.94 -5.89 3.53
CA LEU A 26 5.49 -4.53 3.37
C LEU A 26 5.20 -3.64 4.58
N GLY A 27 4.01 -3.78 5.18
CA GLY A 27 3.66 -3.08 6.42
C GLY A 27 4.54 -3.53 7.58
N LEU A 28 4.80 -4.83 7.72
CA LEU A 28 5.70 -5.36 8.77
C LEU A 28 7.15 -4.88 8.58
N MET A 29 7.63 -4.76 7.34
CA MET A 29 8.96 -4.18 7.05
C MET A 29 9.05 -2.73 7.52
N MET A 30 8.00 -1.93 7.27
CA MET A 30 7.93 -0.56 7.75
C MET A 30 7.77 -0.47 9.28
N ASN A 31 7.02 -1.39 9.90
CA ASN A 31 6.92 -1.51 11.35
C ASN A 31 8.30 -1.77 11.97
N ASN A 32 9.05 -2.72 11.41
CA ASN A 32 10.43 -2.98 11.82
C ASN A 32 11.32 -1.74 11.65
N ALA A 33 11.23 -1.01 10.53
CA ALA A 33 11.98 0.22 10.33
C ALA A 33 11.71 1.27 11.44
N LEU A 34 10.47 1.36 11.93
CA LEU A 34 10.14 2.20 13.09
C LEU A 34 10.71 1.65 14.40
N LEU A 35 10.52 0.36 14.69
CA LEU A 35 10.97 -0.28 15.92
C LEU A 35 12.50 -0.19 16.11
N TRP A 36 13.26 -0.31 15.03
CA TRP A 36 14.72 -0.22 15.02
C TRP A 36 15.24 1.21 14.88
N ALA A 37 14.37 2.22 14.98
CA ALA A 37 14.72 3.63 14.82
C ALA A 37 15.50 3.92 13.52
N ALA A 38 15.20 3.20 12.43
CA ALA A 38 15.91 3.30 11.16
C ALA A 38 15.89 4.73 10.60
N LEU A 39 14.81 5.47 10.84
CA LEU A 39 14.69 6.89 10.47
C LEU A 39 15.68 7.77 11.24
N GLN A 40 15.85 7.55 12.55
CA GLN A 40 16.78 8.31 13.38
C GLN A 40 18.23 7.96 13.06
N LEU A 41 18.48 6.70 12.68
CA LEU A 41 19.79 6.20 12.26
C LEU A 41 20.14 6.55 10.80
N GLY A 42 19.26 7.23 10.06
CA GLY A 42 19.47 7.59 8.65
C GLY A 42 19.47 6.40 7.68
N MET A 43 18.96 5.24 8.11
CA MET A 43 18.89 4.00 7.32
C MET A 43 17.69 4.01 6.37
N TRP A 44 17.74 4.89 5.37
CA TRP A 44 16.65 5.10 4.42
C TRP A 44 16.21 3.86 3.63
N TRP A 45 17.14 2.94 3.39
CA TRP A 45 16.94 1.67 2.68
C TRP A 45 15.89 0.76 3.34
N TRP A 46 15.60 0.95 4.62
CA TRP A 46 14.63 0.13 5.36
C TRP A 46 13.18 0.58 5.17
N PHE A 47 12.93 1.85 4.83
CA PHE A 47 11.57 2.38 4.73
C PHE A 47 11.21 2.90 3.32
N ILE A 48 12.18 3.36 2.54
CA ILE A 48 11.93 3.87 1.18
C ILE A 48 11.42 2.76 0.24
N PRO A 49 12.10 1.61 0.09
CA PRO A 49 11.64 0.56 -0.81
C PRO A 49 10.23 0.02 -0.50
N PRO A 50 9.90 -0.36 0.75
CA PRO A 50 8.55 -0.83 1.04
C PRO A 50 7.50 0.27 0.88
N GLY A 51 7.82 1.53 1.21
CA GLY A 51 6.92 2.66 0.99
C GLY A 51 6.60 2.90 -0.49
N VAL A 52 7.61 2.87 -1.36
CA VAL A 52 7.43 3.00 -2.82
C VAL A 52 6.64 1.82 -3.38
N ALA A 53 6.90 0.60 -2.92
CA ALA A 53 6.15 -0.57 -3.33
C ALA A 53 4.65 -0.45 -2.98
N ILE A 54 4.33 -0.01 -1.77
CA ILE A 54 2.94 0.25 -1.35
C ILE A 54 2.32 1.33 -2.24
N ALA A 55 3.00 2.46 -2.45
CA ALA A 55 2.50 3.55 -3.29
C ALA A 55 2.22 3.09 -4.74
N ALA A 56 3.10 2.28 -5.32
CA ALA A 56 2.93 1.73 -6.66
C ALA A 56 1.73 0.77 -6.74
N ILE A 57 1.56 -0.12 -5.76
CA ILE A 57 0.41 -1.04 -5.68
C ILE A 57 -0.88 -0.24 -5.56
N VAL A 58 -0.94 0.71 -4.64
CA VAL A 58 -2.13 1.55 -4.42
C VAL A 58 -2.45 2.38 -5.67
N GLY A 59 -1.42 2.97 -6.31
CA GLY A 59 -1.59 3.72 -7.54
C GLY A 59 -2.09 2.87 -8.71
N ALA A 60 -1.54 1.67 -8.90
CA ALA A 60 -1.99 0.74 -9.94
C ALA A 60 -3.45 0.29 -9.70
N LEU A 61 -3.81 -0.03 -8.45
CA LEU A 61 -5.20 -0.37 -8.11
C LEU A 61 -6.15 0.81 -8.27
N TYR A 62 -5.70 2.03 -7.97
CA TYR A 62 -6.48 3.24 -8.21
C TYR A 62 -6.77 3.43 -9.70
N ILE A 63 -5.75 3.32 -10.56
CA ILE A 63 -5.90 3.41 -12.02
C ILE A 63 -6.83 2.30 -12.53
N MET A 64 -6.68 1.07 -12.05
CA MET A 64 -7.58 -0.02 -12.43
C MET A 64 -9.03 0.24 -12.00
N ASN A 65 -9.27 0.78 -10.81
CA ASN A 65 -10.62 1.13 -10.38
C ASN A 65 -11.24 2.18 -11.32
N VAL A 66 -10.52 3.26 -11.60
CA VAL A 66 -10.99 4.34 -12.50
C VAL A 66 -11.18 3.83 -13.93
N GLY A 67 -10.24 3.06 -14.46
CA GLY A 67 -10.32 2.52 -15.82
C GLY A 67 -11.42 1.45 -15.97
N LEU A 68 -11.67 0.63 -14.95
CA LEU A 68 -12.81 -0.29 -14.96
C LEU A 68 -14.14 0.47 -14.91
N ASP A 69 -14.22 1.57 -14.16
CA ASP A 69 -15.43 2.42 -14.16
C ASP A 69 -15.70 3.02 -15.56
N GLU A 70 -14.66 3.40 -16.31
CA GLU A 70 -14.77 3.82 -17.72
C GLU A 70 -15.22 2.70 -18.67
N VAL A 71 -14.69 1.47 -18.49
CA VAL A 71 -15.03 0.31 -19.32
C VAL A 71 -16.45 -0.20 -19.05
N PHE A 72 -16.87 -0.23 -17.79
CA PHE A 72 -18.21 -0.70 -17.40
C PHE A 72 -19.29 0.37 -17.52
N ASN A 73 -18.94 1.66 -17.59
CA ASN A 73 -19.90 2.74 -17.77
C ASN A 73 -19.54 3.65 -18.97
N PRO A 74 -19.89 3.23 -20.21
CA PRO A 74 -19.58 4.00 -21.41
C PRO A 74 -20.31 5.37 -21.50
N LYS A 75 -21.23 5.69 -20.57
CA LYS A 75 -21.98 6.96 -20.52
C LYS A 75 -21.23 8.15 -19.92
N LEU A 76 -20.04 7.96 -19.33
CA LEU A 76 -19.21 9.06 -18.81
C LEU A 76 -18.19 9.59 -19.85
N ARG A 77 -18.20 9.05 -21.08
CA ARG A 77 -17.32 9.49 -22.19
C ARG A 77 -17.62 10.90 -22.74
N GLU A 78 -18.73 11.51 -22.35
CA GLU A 78 -19.10 12.86 -22.75
C GLU A 78 -19.38 13.74 -21.53
N MET A 79 -18.33 14.25 -20.88
CA MET A 79 -18.31 15.63 -20.31
C MET A 79 -16.88 16.15 -20.34
#